data_AF-A0A522FKB3-F1
#
_entry.id   AF-A0A522FKB3-F1
#
_cell.length_a   1.000
_cell.length_b   1.000
_cell.length_c   1.000
_cell.angle_alpha   90.00
_cell.angle_beta   90.00
_cell.angle_gamma   90.00
#
_symmetry.space_group_name_H-M   'P 1'
#
loop_
_entity.id
_entity.type
_entity.pdbx_description
1 polymer ?
#
loop_
_entity_poly.entity_id
_entity_poly.type
_entity_poly.pdbx_seq_one_letter_code
_entity_poly.pdbx_strand_id
1 'polypeptide(L)'
;AEEIFATLGIENTVYLTSQMGRDMNDPWQVAIALDGYQKEIDEELRMSINSIVEENLIKHSEITNKIASGEIKIYEPKINLSVLREATSSAA
;
A
#
# COMPACT_ATOMS: atom_id res chain seq x y z
N ALA A 1 -5.46 -1.52 2.13
CA ALA A 1 -5.80 -2.87 1.65
C ALA A 1 -5.91 -3.85 2.82
N GLU A 2 -4.84 -4.03 3.58
CA GLU A 2 -4.81 -4.96 4.74
C GLU A 2 -5.90 -4.68 5.78
N GLU A 3 -6.12 -3.42 6.16
CA GLU A 3 -7.13 -3.06 7.17
C GLU A 3 -8.57 -3.30 6.70
N ILE A 4 -8.84 -3.11 5.40
CA ILE A 4 -10.14 -3.45 4.78
C ILE A 4 -10.38 -4.97 4.87
N PHE A 5 -9.36 -5.77 4.55
CA PHE A 5 -9.45 -7.23 4.66
C PHE A 5 -9.62 -7.67 6.12
N ALA A 6 -8.81 -7.14 7.04
CA ALA A 6 -8.87 -7.49 8.45
C ALA A 6 -10.23 -7.15 9.10
N THR A 7 -10.85 -6.06 8.68
CA THR A 7 -12.12 -5.57 9.25
C THR A 7 -13.35 -6.23 8.60
N LEU A 8 -13.34 -6.38 7.28
CA LEU A 8 -14.53 -6.76 6.50
C LEU A 8 -14.42 -8.16 5.89
N GLY A 9 -13.23 -8.78 5.90
CA GLY A 9 -12.98 -10.08 5.25
C GLY A 9 -13.05 -10.03 3.73
N ILE A 10 -12.91 -8.84 3.13
CA ILE A 10 -13.04 -8.62 1.69
C ILE A 10 -11.66 -8.45 1.07
N GLU A 11 -11.32 -9.34 0.14
CA GLU A 11 -10.15 -9.19 -0.73
C GLU A 11 -10.30 -7.93 -1.58
N ASN A 12 -9.24 -7.13 -1.65
CA ASN A 12 -9.36 -5.82 -2.28
C ASN A 12 -8.03 -5.33 -2.85
N THR A 13 -8.16 -4.51 -3.88
CA THR A 13 -7.06 -3.75 -4.48
C THR A 13 -7.35 -2.26 -4.36
N VAL A 14 -6.43 -1.53 -3.72
CA VAL A 14 -6.55 -0.08 -3.49
C VAL A 14 -5.65 0.67 -4.46
N TYR A 15 -6.24 1.60 -5.21
CA TYR A 15 -5.55 2.52 -6.11
C TYR A 15 -5.63 3.93 -5.53
N LEU A 16 -4.46 4.56 -5.39
CA LEU A 16 -4.30 5.93 -4.90
C LEU A 16 -3.61 6.75 -5.96
N THR A 17 -4.29 7.78 -6.44
CA THR A 17 -3.76 8.72 -7.43
C THR A 17 -3.54 10.07 -6.76
N SER A 18 -2.32 10.58 -6.81
CA SER A 18 -1.99 11.93 -6.34
C SER A 18 -2.12 12.98 -7.44
N GLN A 19 -2.13 14.25 -7.05
CA GLN A 19 -2.00 15.38 -7.97
C GLN A 19 -0.98 16.36 -7.39
N MET A 20 -0.07 16.85 -8.23
CA MET A 20 0.92 17.85 -7.81
C MET A 20 0.22 19.10 -7.28
N GLY A 21 0.66 19.57 -6.10
CA GLY A 21 0.07 20.73 -5.42
C GLY A 21 -1.12 20.41 -4.52
N ARG A 22 -1.56 19.14 -4.46
CA ARG A 22 -2.55 18.65 -3.50
C ARG A 22 -1.86 17.97 -2.31
N ASP A 23 -2.50 18.00 -1.15
CA ASP A 23 -1.99 17.36 0.06
C ASP A 23 -2.05 15.83 -0.05
N MET A 24 -1.18 15.11 0.66
CA MET A 24 -1.14 13.65 0.67
C MET A 24 -2.34 13.03 1.41
N ASN A 25 -2.93 13.75 2.35
CA ASN A 25 -4.16 13.34 3.03
C ASN A 25 -5.43 13.54 2.16
N ASP A 26 -5.29 14.21 1.02
CA ASP A 26 -6.38 14.55 0.10
C ASP A 26 -5.99 14.17 -1.34
N PRO A 27 -5.95 12.87 -1.67
CA PRO A 27 -5.52 12.41 -2.99
C PRO A 27 -6.47 12.90 -4.10
N TRP A 28 -5.98 12.92 -5.34
CA TRP A 28 -6.80 13.21 -6.52
C TRP A 28 -7.98 12.24 -6.64
N GLN A 29 -7.67 10.95 -6.44
CA GLN A 29 -8.64 9.89 -6.51
C GLN A 29 -8.21 8.73 -5.61
N VAL A 30 -9.18 8.14 -4.93
CA VAL A 30 -9.09 6.81 -4.34
C VAL A 30 -10.07 5.91 -5.07
N ALA A 31 -9.59 4.78 -5.58
CA ALA A 31 -10.44 3.75 -6.17
C ALA A 31 -10.14 2.41 -5.49
N ILE A 32 -11.19 1.66 -5.17
CA ILE A 32 -11.07 0.38 -4.47
C ILE A 32 -11.84 -0.65 -5.27
N ALA A 33 -11.13 -1.69 -5.71
CA ALA A 33 -11.73 -2.87 -6.30
C ALA A 33 -11.95 -3.90 -5.18
N LEU A 34 -13.18 -4.42 -5.07
CA LEU A 34 -13.53 -5.50 -4.14
C LEU A 34 -13.45 -6.83 -4.90
N ASP A 35 -12.34 -7.52 -4.76
CA ASP A 35 -11.99 -8.68 -5.56
C ASP A 35 -12.83 -9.90 -5.12
N GLY A 36 -13.62 -10.44 -6.05
CA GLY A 36 -14.51 -11.57 -5.76
C GLY A 36 -15.77 -11.22 -4.95
N TYR A 37 -16.03 -9.93 -4.68
CA TYR A 37 -17.25 -9.49 -4.02
C TYR A 37 -18.43 -9.49 -5.02
N GLN A 38 -19.40 -10.37 -4.79
CA GLN A 38 -20.52 -10.61 -5.73
C GLN A 38 -21.82 -9.89 -5.36
N LYS A 39 -21.90 -9.31 -4.16
CA LYS A 39 -23.09 -8.58 -3.71
C LYS A 39 -23.05 -7.15 -4.21
N GLU A 40 -24.21 -6.52 -4.30
CA GLU A 40 -24.26 -5.07 -4.47
C GLU A 40 -23.58 -4.38 -3.28
N ILE A 41 -22.90 -3.28 -3.58
CA ILE A 41 -22.29 -2.43 -2.56
C ILE A 41 -23.41 -1.58 -1.98
N ASP A 42 -23.80 -1.87 -0.74
CA ASP A 42 -24.74 -1.04 -0.01
C ASP A 42 -24.03 0.17 0.64
N GLU A 43 -24.85 1.08 1.17
CA GLU A 43 -24.35 2.31 1.77
C GLU A 43 -23.52 2.06 3.04
N GLU A 44 -23.88 1.04 3.83
CA GLU A 44 -23.17 0.70 5.07
C GLU A 44 -21.75 0.21 4.78
N LEU A 45 -21.59 -0.67 3.79
CA LEU A 45 -20.30 -1.14 3.32
C LEU A 45 -19.47 0.02 2.75
N ARG A 46 -20.10 0.90 1.95
CA ARG A 46 -19.44 2.07 1.39
C ARG A 46 -18.91 3.00 2.48
N MET A 47 -19.73 3.31 3.48
CA MET A 47 -19.34 4.13 4.63
C MET A 47 -18.21 3.49 5.43
N SER A 48 -18.28 2.18 5.66
CA SER A 48 -17.25 1.44 6.38
C SER A 48 -15.89 1.49 5.66
N ILE A 49 -15.88 1.25 4.35
CA ILE A 49 -14.66 1.35 3.54
C ILE A 49 -14.11 2.77 3.55
N ASN A 50 -14.98 3.79 3.39
CA ASN A 50 -14.54 5.19 3.40
C ASN A 50 -13.90 5.58 4.74
N SER A 51 -14.50 5.18 5.87
CA SER A 51 -13.93 5.46 7.20
C SER A 51 -12.51 4.88 7.33
N ILE A 52 -12.32 3.63 6.91
CA ILE A 52 -11.00 2.98 6.95
C ILE A 52 -9.99 3.74 6.08
N VAL A 53 -10.39 4.19 4.89
CA VAL A 53 -9.51 4.94 3.99
C VAL A 53 -9.13 6.30 4.59
N GLU A 54 -10.11 7.06 5.06
CA GLU A 54 -9.90 8.39 5.63
C GLU A 54 -8.98 8.34 6.86
N GLU A 55 -9.20 7.36 7.74
CA GLU A 55 -8.33 7.12 8.91
C GLU A 55 -6.89 6.76 8.52
N ASN A 56 -6.69 6.10 7.38
CA ASN A 56 -5.34 5.79 6.90
C ASN A 56 -4.67 6.98 6.22
N LEU A 57 -5.43 7.79 5.48
CA LEU A 57 -4.89 8.98 4.80
C LEU A 57 -4.30 9.97 5.80
N ILE A 58 -4.92 10.17 6.96
CA ILE A 58 -4.39 11.06 8.01
C ILE A 58 -3.12 10.54 8.69
N LYS A 59 -2.85 9.23 8.61
CA LYS A 59 -1.67 8.59 9.22
C LYS A 59 -0.41 8.70 8.33
N HIS A 60 -0.45 9.39 7.20
CA HIS A 60 0.67 9.47 6.25
C HIS A 60 2.00 9.91 6.89
N SER A 61 1.95 10.81 7.87
CA SER A 61 3.15 11.29 8.59
C SER A 61 3.76 10.19 9.47
N GLU A 62 2.92 9.41 10.15
CA GLU A 62 3.35 8.27 10.96
C GLU A 62 4.00 7.18 10.09
N ILE A 63 3.38 6.87 8.95
CA ILE A 63 3.90 5.92 7.97
C ILE A 63 5.27 6.39 7.45
N THR A 64 5.41 7.68 7.16
CA THR A 64 6.69 8.28 6.73
C THR A 64 7.78 8.11 7.79
N ASN A 65 7.45 8.32 9.07
CA ASN A 65 8.39 8.12 10.17
C ASN A 65 8.79 6.65 10.33
N LYS A 66 7.83 5.72 10.21
CA LYS A 66 8.07 4.27 10.26
C LYS A 66 8.94 3.78 9.10
N ILE A 67 8.80 4.40 7.93
CA ILE A 67 9.72 4.18 6.81
C ILE A 67 11.12 4.67 7.15
N ALA A 68 11.24 5.90 7.68
CA ALA A 68 12.53 6.51 8.01
C ALA A 68 13.26 5.77 9.15
N SER A 69 12.53 5.19 10.11
CA SER A 69 13.08 4.38 11.20
C SER A 69 13.44 2.95 10.78
N GLY A 70 12.99 2.51 9.60
CA GLY A 70 13.20 1.15 9.09
C GLY A 70 12.22 0.11 9.65
N GLU A 71 11.18 0.54 10.38
CA GLU A 71 10.08 -0.33 10.81
C GLU A 71 9.26 -0.84 9.62
N ILE A 72 9.09 -0.01 8.58
CA ILE A 72 8.52 -0.40 7.29
C ILE A 72 9.64 -0.55 6.27
N LYS A 73 9.78 -1.77 5.72
CA LYS A 73 10.75 -2.07 4.67
C LYS A 73 10.13 -1.85 3.28
N ILE A 74 10.70 -0.94 2.49
CA ILE A 74 10.19 -0.61 1.14
C ILE A 74 10.68 -1.61 0.09
N TYR A 75 11.91 -2.12 0.23
CA TYR A 75 12.47 -3.17 -0.63
C TYR A 75 13.81 -3.66 -0.04
N GLU A 76 14.03 -4.97 0.03
CA GLU A 76 15.38 -5.54 0.14
C GLU A 76 15.66 -6.30 -1.16
N PRO A 77 16.53 -5.79 -2.05
CA PRO A 77 17.00 -6.61 -3.16
C PRO A 77 17.73 -7.80 -2.56
N LYS A 78 17.25 -9.02 -2.84
CA LYS A 78 18.03 -10.24 -2.62
C LYS A 78 19.21 -10.24 -3.60
N ILE A 79 20.23 -9.44 -3.32
CA ILE A 79 21.49 -9.52 -4.06
C ILE A 79 22.10 -10.87 -3.67
N ASN A 80 22.05 -11.83 -4.59
CA ASN A 80 22.76 -13.08 -4.41
C ASN A 80 24.27 -12.82 -4.58
N LEU A 81 24.96 -12.56 -3.47
CA LEU A 81 26.39 -12.26 -3.42
C LEU A 81 27.26 -13.39 -4.02
N SER A 82 26.73 -14.60 -4.23
CA SER A 82 27.45 -15.67 -4.92
C SER A 82 27.67 -15.37 -6.41
N VAL A 83 26.72 -14.70 -7.07
CA VAL A 83 26.77 -14.38 -8.51
C VAL A 83 27.84 -13.32 -8.81
N LEU A 84 28.10 -12.41 -7.87
CA LEU A 84 29.13 -11.37 -8.01
C LEU A 84 30.57 -11.93 -7.88
N ARG A 85 30.75 -13.05 -7.17
CA ARG A 85 32.06 -13.71 -7.05
C ARG A 85 32.46 -14.47 -8.31
N GLU A 86 31.52 -15.09 -9.01
CA GLU A 86 31.81 -15.80 -10.26
C GLU A 86 32.18 -14.83 -11.40
N ALA A 87 31.52 -13.67 -11.45
CA ALA A 87 31.83 -12.63 -12.45
C ALA A 87 33.23 -12.04 -12.29
N THR A 88 33.74 -11.97 -11.06
CA THR A 88 35.08 -11.43 -10.78
C THR A 88 36.20 -12.47 -10.91
N SER A 89 35.91 -13.77 -10.79
CA SER A 89 36.89 -14.83 -11.02
C SER A 89 37.07 -15.22 -12.49
N SER A 90 36.09 -14.97 -13.37
CA SER A 90 36.23 -15.24 -14.81
C SER A 90 36.97 -14.14 -15.59
N ALA A 91 37.24 -13.00 -14.94
CA ALA A 91 37.91 -11.84 -15.52
C ALA A 91 39.38 -11.67 -15.06
N ALA A 92 39.95 -12.67 -14.38
CA ALA A 92 41.33 -12.69 -13.86
C ALA A 92 42.21 -13.70 -14.61
#